data_AF-A0A3D4AZM5-F1
#
_entry.id   AF-A0A3D4AZM5-F1
#
_cell.length_a   1.000
_cell.length_b   1.000
_cell.length_c   1.000
_cell.angle_alpha   90.00
_cell.angle_beta   90.00
_cell.angle_gamma   90.00
#
_symmetry.space_group_name_H-M   'P 1'
#
loop_
_entity.id
_entity.type
_entity.pdbx_description
1 polymer ?
#
loop_
_entity_poly.entity_id
_entity_poly.type
_entity_poly.pdbx_seq_one_letter_code
_entity_poly.pdbx_strand_id
1 'polypeptide(L)'
;MSDAKIQLRAVSISVALPLVFSEGRTVLTNQIYYRRRDFSYKGFPGSNPSINDIHDLNYTFTLQHGLSEKWALLAIITPGLASDFEATLSADDFNFQVVTAFIRQFSPQFSFGFGAVYSTQFGQPIPLPVLAINMNNGENLRWDTILPVRSEFWYTPTPKLDG
;
A
#
# COMPACT_ATOMS: atom_id res chain seq x y z
N MET A 1 -5.60 29.65 26.74
CA MET A 1 -5.05 28.31 26.42
C MET A 1 -4.62 28.34 24.96
N SER A 2 -3.38 27.99 24.65
CA SER A 2 -2.88 28.00 23.26
C SER A 2 -3.55 26.88 22.47
N ASP A 3 -4.11 27.21 21.30
CA ASP A 3 -4.62 26.22 20.34
C ASP A 3 -3.46 25.31 19.89
N ALA A 4 -3.59 24.02 20.17
CA ALA A 4 -2.59 23.03 19.79
C ALA A 4 -2.87 22.56 18.36
N LYS A 5 -1.91 22.70 17.44
CA LYS A 5 -2.08 22.38 16.01
C LYS A 5 -0.96 21.49 15.52
N ILE A 6 -1.33 20.39 14.86
CA ILE A 6 -0.43 19.49 14.13
C ILE A 6 -0.65 19.72 12.64
N GLN A 7 0.44 19.91 11.89
CA GLN A 7 0.42 19.97 10.43
C GLN A 7 1.34 18.89 9.87
N LEU A 8 0.82 18.11 8.92
CA LEU A 8 1.59 17.13 8.14
C LEU A 8 1.70 17.63 6.70
N ARG A 9 2.92 17.65 6.17
CA ARG A 9 3.17 17.80 4.74
C ARG A 9 3.84 16.53 4.24
N ALA A 10 3.42 16.05 3.07
CA ALA A 10 4.02 14.86 2.48
C ALA A 10 4.26 15.07 0.99
N VAL A 11 5.44 14.67 0.52
CA VAL A 11 5.77 14.59 -0.91
C VAL A 11 6.10 13.15 -1.20
N SER A 12 5.44 12.57 -2.21
CA SER A 12 5.65 11.17 -2.61
C SER A 12 6.02 11.11 -4.09
N ILE A 13 6.95 10.22 -4.42
CA ILE A 13 7.35 9.90 -5.78
C ILE A 13 7.27 8.38 -5.91
N SER A 14 6.66 7.90 -6.99
CA SER A 14 6.61 6.48 -7.29
C SER A 14 6.87 6.22 -8.77
N VAL A 15 7.57 5.12 -9.04
CA VAL A 15 7.79 4.60 -10.37
C VAL A 15 7.44 3.12 -10.34
N ALA A 16 6.53 2.69 -11.20
CA ALA A 16 6.11 1.29 -11.33
C ALA A 16 6.35 0.80 -12.75
N LEU A 17 6.97 -0.37 -12.87
CA LEU A 17 7.32 -1.03 -14.12
C LEU A 17 6.62 -2.40 -14.19
N PRO A 18 5.52 -2.51 -14.94
CA PRO A 18 4.83 -3.78 -15.17
C PRO A 18 5.53 -4.58 -16.28
N LEU A 19 5.83 -5.84 -16.01
CA LEU A 19 6.33 -6.82 -16.96
C LEU A 19 5.25 -7.90 -17.14
N VAL A 20 4.76 -8.03 -18.37
CA VAL A 20 3.71 -8.99 -18.72
C VAL A 20 4.32 -10.15 -19.49
N PHE A 21 4.01 -11.38 -19.08
CA PHE A 21 4.52 -12.60 -19.70
C PHE A 21 3.50 -13.74 -19.60
N SER A 22 3.85 -14.92 -20.12
CA SER A 22 2.96 -16.08 -20.18
C SER A 22 1.63 -15.75 -20.87
N GLU A 23 1.69 -15.09 -22.04
CA GLU A 23 0.51 -14.69 -22.83
C GLU A 23 -0.49 -13.81 -22.04
N GLY A 24 0.02 -13.00 -21.10
CA GLY A 24 -0.81 -12.11 -20.28
C GLY A 24 -1.34 -12.74 -18.99
N ARG A 25 -1.06 -14.02 -18.74
CA ARG A 25 -1.46 -14.69 -17.49
C ARG A 25 -0.64 -14.23 -16.29
N THR A 26 0.56 -13.70 -16.51
CA THR A 26 1.42 -13.23 -15.42
C THR A 26 1.81 -11.79 -15.61
N VAL A 27 1.61 -11.00 -14.56
CA VAL A 27 2.05 -9.61 -14.46
C VAL A 27 2.95 -9.49 -13.24
N LEU A 28 4.20 -9.08 -13.45
CA LEU A 28 5.14 -8.71 -12.40
C LEU A 28 5.33 -7.19 -12.42
N THR A 29 4.91 -6.51 -11.37
CA THR A 29 5.11 -5.08 -11.20
C THR A 29 6.22 -4.83 -10.20
N ASN A 30 7.27 -4.15 -10.64
CA ASN A 30 8.34 -3.66 -9.78
C ASN A 30 8.08 -2.18 -9.51
N GLN A 31 8.02 -1.77 -8.26
CA GLN A 31 7.75 -0.39 -7.89
C GLN A 31 8.76 0.13 -6.89
N ILE A 32 9.31 1.30 -7.16
CA ILE A 32 10.07 2.10 -6.19
C ILE A 32 9.14 3.21 -5.72
N TYR A 33 9.03 3.38 -4.40
CA TYR A 33 8.23 4.42 -3.78
C TYR A 33 9.09 5.15 -2.76
N TYR A 34 9.16 6.46 -2.88
CA TYR A 34 9.77 7.33 -1.89
C TYR A 34 8.74 8.31 -1.35
N ARG A 35 8.72 8.53 -0.04
CA ARG A 35 7.91 9.56 0.59
C ARG A 35 8.68 10.27 1.67
N ARG A 36 8.63 11.60 1.62
CA ARG A 36 9.06 12.49 2.70
C ARG A 36 7.85 12.98 3.47
N ARG A 37 7.90 12.99 4.80
CA ARG A 37 6.85 13.54 5.68
C ARG A 37 7.44 14.56 6.64
N ASP A 38 6.95 15.77 6.58
CA ASP A 38 7.30 16.83 7.52
C ASP A 38 6.19 17.02 8.56
N PHE A 39 6.53 16.95 9.84
CA PHE A 39 5.61 17.19 10.96
C PHE A 39 5.92 18.54 11.63
N SER A 40 4.92 19.40 11.76
CA SER A 40 5.05 20.67 12.48
C SER A 40 4.09 20.69 13.67
N TYR A 41 4.66 20.79 14.88
CA TYR A 41 3.94 20.90 16.14
C TYR A 41 3.95 22.34 16.65
N LYS A 42 2.79 22.96 16.87
CA LYS A 42 2.67 24.29 17.51
C LYS A 42 1.83 24.20 18.78
N GLY A 43 2.33 24.75 19.89
CA GLY A 43 1.57 24.95 21.13
C GLY A 43 1.57 23.81 22.15
N PHE A 44 2.41 22.77 21.98
CA PHE A 44 2.49 21.64 22.93
C PHE A 44 3.63 21.81 23.95
N PRO A 45 3.34 22.00 25.26
CA PRO A 45 4.38 22.04 26.29
C PRO A 45 5.02 20.65 26.45
N GLY A 46 6.35 20.57 26.33
CA GLY A 46 7.10 19.30 26.33
C GLY A 46 7.27 18.64 24.96
N SER A 47 6.93 19.32 23.86
CA SER A 47 7.24 18.83 22.51
C SER A 47 8.76 18.83 22.31
N ASN A 48 9.37 17.64 22.32
CA ASN A 48 10.71 17.46 21.80
C ASN A 48 10.61 17.51 20.27
N PRO A 49 11.23 18.48 19.58
CA PRO A 49 11.11 18.66 18.14
C PRO A 49 11.90 17.62 17.32
N SER A 50 12.24 16.46 17.89
CA SER A 50 13.23 15.53 17.35
C SER A 50 12.70 14.60 16.24
N ILE A 51 11.46 14.75 15.78
CA ILE A 51 10.96 14.04 14.60
C ILE A 51 10.22 15.04 13.72
N ASN A 52 10.99 15.81 12.94
CA ASN A 52 10.43 16.80 12.02
C ASN A 52 10.35 16.28 10.58
N ASP A 53 11.18 15.30 10.21
CA ASP A 53 11.29 14.81 8.83
C ASP A 53 11.45 13.29 8.85
N ILE A 54 10.57 12.58 8.13
CA ILE A 54 10.63 11.12 7.98
C ILE A 54 10.73 10.78 6.51
N HIS A 55 11.71 9.93 6.19
CA HIS A 55 11.95 9.43 4.85
C HIS A 55 11.57 7.95 4.77
N ASP A 56 10.58 7.65 3.95
CA ASP A 56 10.23 6.28 3.56
C ASP A 56 10.80 5.97 2.18
N LEU A 57 11.51 4.85 2.06
CA LEU A 57 11.89 4.25 0.79
C LEU A 57 11.43 2.81 0.77
N ASN A 58 10.53 2.46 -0.16
CA ASN A 58 10.01 1.12 -0.34
C ASN A 58 10.32 0.62 -1.75
N TYR A 59 10.65 -0.67 -1.83
CA TYR A 59 10.66 -1.39 -3.09
C TYR A 59 9.59 -2.47 -3.03
N THR A 60 8.63 -2.47 -3.95
CA THR A 60 7.53 -3.43 -3.98
C THR A 60 7.61 -4.32 -5.22
N PHE A 61 7.65 -5.63 -5.01
CA PHE A 61 7.44 -6.65 -6.03
C PHE A 61 6.00 -7.15 -5.93
N THR A 62 5.21 -6.99 -6.99
CA THR A 62 3.84 -7.50 -7.07
C THR A 62 3.73 -8.50 -8.20
N LEU A 63 3.47 -9.76 -7.87
CA LEU A 63 3.18 -10.82 -8.83
C LEU A 63 1.67 -11.10 -8.84
N GLN A 64 1.06 -11.02 -10.02
CA GLN A 64 -0.28 -11.51 -10.29
C GLN A 64 -0.18 -12.62 -11.32
N HIS A 65 -0.66 -13.82 -10.98
CA HIS A 65 -0.57 -14.98 -11.85
C HIS A 65 -1.91 -15.72 -11.96
N GLY A 66 -2.46 -15.81 -13.17
CA GLY A 66 -3.71 -16.53 -13.46
C GLY A 66 -3.49 -18.05 -13.40
N LEU A 67 -4.02 -18.68 -12.35
CA LEU A 67 -3.97 -20.14 -12.13
C LEU A 67 -4.98 -20.88 -13.01
N SER A 68 -6.16 -20.29 -13.24
CA SER A 68 -7.22 -20.77 -14.14
C SER A 68 -8.06 -19.59 -14.65
N GLU A 69 -9.11 -19.86 -15.41
CA GLU A 69 -10.04 -18.82 -15.90
C GLU A 69 -10.68 -17.97 -14.78
N LYS A 70 -10.82 -18.54 -13.57
CA LYS A 70 -11.51 -17.87 -12.45
C LYS A 70 -10.60 -17.62 -11.24
N TRP A 71 -9.38 -18.13 -11.23
CA TRP A 71 -8.50 -18.05 -10.06
C TRP A 71 -7.15 -17.44 -10.43
N ALA A 72 -6.68 -16.54 -9.57
CA ALA A 72 -5.35 -15.95 -9.65
C ALA A 72 -4.64 -16.01 -8.29
N LEU A 73 -3.32 -16.08 -8.32
CA LEU A 73 -2.45 -15.85 -7.19
C LEU A 73 -2.00 -14.39 -7.21
N LEU A 74 -2.11 -13.72 -6.06
CA LEU A 74 -1.47 -12.44 -5.78
C LEU A 74 -0.36 -12.67 -4.76
N ALA A 75 0.85 -12.22 -5.05
CA ALA A 75 1.95 -12.16 -4.10
C ALA A 75 2.57 -10.75 -4.13
N ILE A 76 2.73 -10.12 -2.98
CA ILE A 76 3.33 -8.79 -2.83
C ILE A 76 4.44 -8.90 -1.81
N ILE A 77 5.62 -8.42 -2.14
CA ILE A 77 6.78 -8.35 -1.23
C ILE A 77 7.27 -6.91 -1.21
N THR A 78 7.33 -6.31 -0.04
CA THR A 78 7.74 -4.91 0.16
C THR A 78 8.78 -4.82 1.27
N PRO A 79 10.09 -4.95 0.96
CA PRO A 79 11.12 -4.38 1.78
C PRO A 79 11.05 -2.85 1.75
N GLY A 80 11.29 -2.24 2.90
CA GLY A 80 11.27 -0.81 3.08
C GLY A 80 12.21 -0.34 4.17
N LEU A 81 12.48 0.95 4.13
CA LEU A 81 13.25 1.69 5.11
C LEU A 81 12.44 2.94 5.46
N ALA A 82 12.24 3.18 6.75
CA ALA A 82 11.60 4.39 7.27
C ALA A 82 12.49 4.96 8.37
N SER A 83 13.14 6.10 8.10
CA SER A 83 14.09 6.71 9.04
C SER A 83 13.99 8.23 9.05
N ASP A 84 14.34 8.84 10.18
CA ASP A 84 14.53 10.28 10.34
C ASP A 84 15.96 10.74 10.00
N PHE A 85 16.88 9.79 9.77
CA PHE A 85 18.31 10.00 9.50
C PHE A 85 19.04 10.90 10.53
N GLU A 86 18.47 11.13 11.72
CA GLU A 86 19.14 11.90 12.78
C GLU A 86 20.18 11.04 13.53
N ALA A 87 20.03 9.71 13.46
CA ALA A 87 20.97 8.71 14.00
C ALA A 87 21.53 7.77 12.91
N THR A 88 22.53 6.96 13.27
CA THR A 88 23.00 5.84 12.41
C THR A 88 21.85 4.87 12.14
N LEU A 89 21.62 4.52 10.87
CA LEU A 89 20.62 3.53 10.46
C LEU A 89 20.70 2.27 11.33
N SER A 90 19.56 1.91 11.90
CA SER A 90 19.38 0.76 12.79
C SER A 90 18.50 -0.31 12.13
N ALA A 91 18.46 -1.50 12.73
CA ALA A 91 17.57 -2.57 12.26
C ALA A 91 16.09 -2.19 12.38
N ASP A 92 15.75 -1.29 13.30
CA ASP A 92 14.36 -0.86 13.57
C ASP A 92 13.83 0.09 12.48
N ASP A 93 14.71 0.72 11.70
CA ASP A 93 14.33 1.53 10.54
C ASP A 93 13.85 0.66 9.36
N PHE A 94 14.19 -0.63 9.35
CA PHE A 94 13.79 -1.55 8.28
C PHE A 94 12.40 -2.10 8.51
N ASN A 95 11.57 -2.04 7.48
CA ASN A 95 10.27 -2.66 7.46
C ASN A 95 10.18 -3.70 6.33
N PHE A 96 9.39 -4.74 6.56
CA PHE A 96 9.21 -5.81 5.61
C PHE A 96 7.76 -6.29 5.64
N GLN A 97 7.16 -6.46 4.47
CA GLN A 97 5.81 -6.97 4.32
C GLN A 97 5.74 -8.00 3.19
N VAL A 98 5.03 -9.09 3.44
CA VAL A 98 4.69 -10.11 2.46
C VAL A 98 3.20 -10.38 2.51
N VAL A 99 2.52 -10.20 1.39
CA VAL A 99 1.10 -10.53 1.21
C VAL A 99 1.00 -11.66 0.20
N THR A 100 0.20 -12.67 0.50
CA THR A 100 -0.17 -13.70 -0.48
C THR A 100 -1.67 -13.96 -0.40
N ALA A 101 -2.36 -13.97 -1.54
CA ALA A 101 -3.79 -14.23 -1.59
C ALA A 101 -4.18 -15.02 -2.85
N PHE A 102 -5.16 -15.90 -2.72
CA PHE A 102 -5.87 -16.47 -3.84
C PHE A 102 -7.11 -15.62 -4.13
N ILE A 103 -7.24 -15.16 -5.36
CA ILE A 103 -8.32 -14.29 -5.80
C ILE A 103 -9.20 -15.08 -6.76
N ARG A 104 -10.49 -15.09 -6.50
CA ARG A 104 -11.51 -15.65 -7.39
C ARG A 104 -12.27 -14.53 -8.11
N GLN A 105 -12.31 -14.60 -9.43
CA GLN A 105 -13.16 -13.76 -10.26
C GLN A 105 -14.60 -14.31 -10.29
N PHE A 106 -15.57 -13.48 -9.94
CA PHE A 106 -17.00 -13.83 -9.99
C PHE A 106 -17.70 -13.19 -11.19
N SER A 107 -17.35 -11.95 -11.51
CA SER A 107 -17.79 -11.21 -12.71
C SER A 107 -16.69 -10.23 -13.13
N PRO A 108 -16.71 -9.61 -14.32
CA PRO A 108 -15.72 -8.58 -14.69
C PRO A 108 -15.62 -7.40 -13.70
N GLN A 109 -16.67 -7.21 -12.89
CA GLN A 109 -16.83 -6.11 -11.94
C GLN A 109 -16.53 -6.50 -10.49
N PHE A 110 -16.43 -7.80 -10.17
CA PHE A 110 -16.31 -8.28 -8.81
C PHE A 110 -15.37 -9.48 -8.69
N SER A 111 -14.39 -9.34 -7.80
CA SER A 111 -13.54 -10.42 -7.33
C SER A 111 -13.38 -10.38 -5.82
N PHE A 112 -13.19 -11.56 -5.25
CA PHE A 112 -12.93 -11.74 -3.83
C PHE A 112 -11.80 -12.74 -3.65
N GLY A 113 -10.96 -12.50 -2.66
CA GLY A 113 -9.84 -13.35 -2.34
C GLY A 113 -9.56 -13.42 -0.85
N PHE A 114 -8.82 -14.45 -0.48
CA PHE A 114 -8.38 -14.70 0.89
C PHE A 114 -6.91 -15.08 0.89
N GLY A 115 -6.25 -14.83 2.00
CA GLY A 115 -4.82 -15.05 2.10
C GLY A 115 -4.26 -14.76 3.47
N ALA A 116 -2.97 -14.42 3.50
CA ALA A 116 -2.27 -14.00 4.69
C ALA A 116 -1.30 -12.87 4.38
N VAL A 117 -1.02 -12.07 5.41
CA VAL A 117 0.04 -11.07 5.40
C VAL A 117 0.96 -11.32 6.59
N TYR A 118 2.25 -11.21 6.35
CA TYR A 118 3.27 -11.09 7.37
C TYR A 118 3.87 -9.69 7.25
N SER A 119 3.98 -8.95 8.35
CA SER A 119 4.50 -7.59 8.34
C SER A 119 5.23 -7.28 9.63
N THR A 120 6.40 -6.65 9.54
CA THR A 120 7.09 -6.11 10.72
C THR A 120 6.48 -4.77 11.18
N GLN A 121 5.65 -4.14 10.35
CA GLN A 121 5.02 -2.84 10.64
C GLN A 121 3.92 -2.91 11.72
N PHE A 122 3.42 -4.12 12.06
CA PHE A 122 2.37 -4.29 13.06
C PHE A 122 2.91 -4.38 14.51
N GLY A 123 4.16 -4.01 14.74
CA GLY A 123 4.81 -4.03 16.06
C GLY A 123 5.24 -5.43 16.54
N GLN A 124 4.52 -6.48 16.13
CA GLN A 124 4.96 -7.87 16.24
C GLN A 124 4.75 -8.61 14.91
N PRO A 125 5.74 -9.38 14.44
CA PRO A 125 5.66 -10.09 13.17
C PRO A 125 4.77 -11.32 13.27
N ILE A 126 3.45 -11.10 13.28
CA ILE A 126 2.43 -12.16 13.34
C ILE A 126 1.74 -12.25 11.98
N PRO A 127 1.55 -13.47 11.41
CA PRO A 127 0.76 -13.63 10.21
C PRO A 127 -0.72 -13.31 10.50
N LEU A 128 -1.30 -12.39 9.73
CA LEU A 128 -2.71 -12.00 9.82
C LEU A 128 -3.48 -12.48 8.60
N PRO A 129 -4.77 -12.85 8.75
CA PRO A 129 -5.60 -13.19 7.61
C PRO A 129 -5.78 -11.99 6.69
N VAL A 130 -5.81 -12.26 5.38
CA VAL A 130 -6.07 -11.27 4.35
C VAL A 130 -7.41 -11.51 3.70
N LEU A 131 -8.14 -10.43 3.49
CA LEU A 131 -9.34 -10.38 2.65
C LEU A 131 -9.09 -9.38 1.53
N ALA A 132 -9.17 -9.86 0.29
CA ALA A 132 -9.03 -9.03 -0.90
C ALA A 132 -10.39 -8.88 -1.56
N ILE A 133 -10.82 -7.65 -1.84
CA ILE A 133 -12.03 -7.37 -2.61
C ILE A 133 -11.68 -6.35 -3.68
N ASN A 134 -12.03 -6.66 -4.92
CA ASN A 134 -12.07 -5.68 -6.00
C ASN A 134 -13.51 -5.60 -6.50
N MET A 135 -14.09 -4.40 -6.39
CA MET A 135 -15.43 -4.13 -6.87
C MET A 135 -15.43 -2.83 -7.66
N ASN A 136 -16.09 -2.83 -8.82
CA ASN A 136 -16.42 -1.62 -9.54
C ASN A 136 -17.86 -1.72 -10.06
N ASN A 137 -18.61 -0.62 -10.09
CA ASN A 137 -19.97 -0.63 -10.66
C ASN A 137 -20.00 -0.28 -12.15
N GLY A 138 -18.84 -0.24 -12.82
CA GLY A 138 -18.71 0.18 -14.23
C GLY A 138 -18.81 1.69 -14.46
N GLU A 139 -19.41 2.43 -13.54
CA GLU A 139 -19.72 3.85 -13.64
C GLU A 139 -18.73 4.67 -12.80
N ASN A 140 -19.12 4.98 -11.57
CA ASN A 140 -18.48 5.98 -10.71
C ASN A 140 -17.84 5.39 -9.44
N LEU A 141 -18.09 4.13 -9.12
CA LEU A 141 -17.68 3.53 -7.87
C LEU A 141 -16.61 2.47 -8.10
N ARG A 142 -15.50 2.58 -7.35
CA ARG A 142 -14.48 1.53 -7.25
C ARG A 142 -14.05 1.33 -5.81
N TRP A 143 -14.05 0.08 -5.36
CA TRP A 143 -13.52 -0.34 -4.08
C TRP A 143 -12.41 -1.38 -4.30
N ASP A 144 -11.23 -1.08 -3.76
CA ASP A 144 -10.03 -1.89 -3.91
C ASP A 144 -9.43 -2.08 -2.52
N THR A 145 -9.56 -3.29 -1.97
CA THR A 145 -9.15 -3.57 -0.60
C THR A 145 -8.37 -4.88 -0.50
N ILE A 146 -7.37 -4.85 0.37
CA ILE A 146 -6.53 -5.96 0.81
C ILE A 146 -6.37 -5.75 2.32
N LEU A 147 -7.32 -6.20 3.12
CA LEU A 147 -7.26 -6.02 4.57
C LEU A 147 -6.20 -6.95 5.18
N PRO A 148 -5.51 -6.56 6.27
CA PRO A 148 -5.52 -5.23 6.91
C PRO A 148 -4.59 -4.19 6.24
N VAL A 149 -3.98 -4.51 5.10
CA VAL A 149 -2.92 -3.71 4.47
C VAL A 149 -3.43 -2.39 3.91
N ARG A 150 -4.54 -2.40 3.19
CA ARG A 150 -5.07 -1.23 2.49
C ARG A 150 -6.55 -1.39 2.19
N SER A 151 -7.29 -0.30 2.25
CA SER A 151 -8.64 -0.21 1.68
C SER A 151 -8.80 1.16 1.04
N GLU A 152 -9.04 1.18 -0.27
CA GLU A 152 -9.29 2.41 -1.02
C GLU A 152 -10.67 2.39 -1.65
N PHE A 153 -11.36 3.52 -1.50
CA PHE A 153 -12.68 3.75 -2.06
C PHE A 153 -12.64 5.00 -2.93
N TRP A 154 -13.05 4.85 -4.18
CA TRP A 154 -13.05 5.89 -5.18
C TRP A 154 -14.47 6.14 -5.66
N TYR A 155 -14.88 7.41 -5.64
CA TYR A 155 -16.14 7.88 -6.21
C TYR A 155 -15.86 9.00 -7.22
N THR A 156 -16.33 8.83 -8.45
CA THR A 156 -16.19 9.82 -9.53
C THR A 156 -17.54 10.45 -9.86
N PRO A 157 -17.82 11.71 -9.48
CA PRO A 157 -19.15 12.32 -9.65
C PRO A 157 -19.58 12.52 -11.11
N THR A 158 -18.64 12.47 -12.06
CA THR A 158 -18.90 12.74 -13.48
C THR A 158 -19.01 11.41 -14.25
N PRO A 159 -20.02 11.23 -15.12
CA PRO A 159 -20.05 10.10 -16.05
C PRO A 159 -18.78 10.09 -16.90
N LYS A 160 -18.30 8.90 -17.28
CA LYS A 160 -17.21 8.80 -18.26
C LYS A 160 -17.62 9.59 -19.50
N LEU A 161 -16.77 10.52 -19.93
CA LEU A 161 -16.92 11.14 -21.24
C LEU A 161 -16.67 10.04 -22.26
N ASP A 162 -17.73 9.53 -22.87
CA ASP A 162 -17.63 8.67 -24.05
C ASP A 162 -16.93 9.49 -25.15
N GLY A 163 -15.76 9.00 -25.58
CA GLY A 163 -15.04 9.49 -26.74
C GLY A 163 -15.38 8.67 -27.97
#